data_AF-A0A170W0G9-F1
#
_entry.id   AF-A0A170W0G9-F1
#
_cell.length_a   1.000
_cell.length_b   1.000
_cell.length_c   1.000
_cell.angle_alpha   90.00
_cell.angle_beta   90.00
_cell.angle_gamma   90.00
#
_symmetry.space_group_name_H-M   'P 1'
#
loop_
_entity.id
_entity.type
_entity.pdbx_description
1 polymer ?
#
loop_
_entity_poly.entity_id
_entity_poly.type
_entity_poly.pdbx_seq_one_letter_code
_entity_poly.pdbx_strand_id
1 'polypeptide(L)'
;LNAHKLVTMARRFHRVPDKTTCIMPIKLRGNNTLVKGGEVQVRTYATGCRAMKSEINFLEHVELIVSVQYPRRGSLSVYLTSPSGTRSTMLEERFKDSATSGLKSWAMTTVHCWGEHPLGIWIVSVKAREKEDEEEEDYTDFVGKVTSVMIRLHGTRTMPFHYRYGP
;
A
#
# COMPACT_ATOMS: atom_id res chain seq x y z
N LEU A 1 18.27 -13.52 7.83
CA LEU A 1 19.19 -12.53 8.44
C LEU A 1 20.62 -13.10 8.42
N ASN A 2 21.65 -12.27 8.26
CA ASN A 2 23.06 -12.69 8.34
C ASN A 2 23.80 -11.80 9.36
N ALA A 3 24.12 -12.36 10.53
CA ALA A 3 24.70 -11.61 11.65
C ALA A 3 26.07 -11.00 11.32
N HIS A 4 26.96 -11.79 10.69
CA HIS A 4 28.31 -11.33 10.33
C HIS A 4 28.28 -10.16 9.34
N LYS A 5 27.44 -10.23 8.30
CA LYS A 5 27.29 -9.13 7.34
C LYS A 5 26.72 -7.87 8.01
N LEU A 6 25.75 -8.02 8.91
CA LEU A 6 25.11 -6.91 9.61
C LEU A 6 26.13 -6.14 10.48
N VAL A 7 26.90 -6.83 11.32
CA VAL A 7 27.90 -6.16 12.18
C VAL A 7 29.05 -5.56 11.36
N THR A 8 29.40 -6.19 10.24
CA THR A 8 30.45 -5.68 9.34
C THR A 8 30.00 -4.40 8.64
N MET A 9 28.77 -4.35 8.14
CA MET A 9 28.19 -3.14 7.55
C MET A 9 27.99 -2.03 8.59
N ALA A 10 27.55 -2.36 9.80
CA ALA A 10 27.29 -1.39 10.87
C ALA A 10 28.51 -0.55 11.23
N ARG A 11 29.73 -1.11 11.16
CA ARG A 11 30.99 -0.40 11.43
C ARG A 11 31.26 0.77 10.47
N ARG A 12 30.68 0.74 9.27
CA ARG A 12 30.84 1.77 8.22
C ARG A 12 29.52 2.47 7.90
N PHE A 13 28.47 2.20 8.68
CA PHE A 13 27.15 2.74 8.43
C PHE A 13 27.12 4.22 8.77
N HIS A 14 26.69 5.03 7.81
CA HIS A 14 26.49 6.47 8.00
C HIS A 14 25.03 6.70 8.36
N ARG A 15 24.79 7.61 9.31
CA ARG A 15 23.42 8.04 9.63
C ARG A 15 22.73 8.52 8.36
N VAL A 16 21.49 8.05 8.17
CA VAL A 16 20.64 8.50 7.06
C VAL A 16 20.19 9.94 7.30
N PRO A 17 19.83 10.68 6.23
CA PRO A 17 19.21 12.00 6.37
C PRO A 17 17.93 11.98 7.19
N ASP A 18 17.48 13.16 7.61
CA ASP A 18 16.26 13.29 8.40
C ASP A 18 15.04 12.75 7.63
N LYS A 19 14.23 11.95 8.34
CA LYS A 19 12.98 11.40 7.82
C LYS A 19 11.95 12.52 7.67
N THR A 20 11.18 12.46 6.59
CA THR A 20 9.97 13.26 6.40
C THR A 20 8.78 12.39 6.00
N THR A 21 7.59 12.97 6.00
CA THR A 21 6.34 12.27 5.69
C THR A 21 5.49 13.09 4.74
N CYS A 22 5.11 12.49 3.62
CA CYS A 22 4.20 13.08 2.64
C CYS A 22 2.84 12.37 2.71
N ILE A 23 1.76 13.14 2.90
CA ILE A 23 0.39 12.62 3.01
C ILE A 23 -0.36 12.99 1.74
N MET A 24 -0.95 11.99 1.08
CA MET A 24 -1.66 12.14 -0.19
C MET A 24 -3.03 11.48 -0.12
N PRO A 25 -4.10 12.23 0.24
CA PRO A 25 -5.45 11.74 0.09
C PRO A 25 -5.80 11.59 -1.39
N ILE A 26 -6.46 10.49 -1.76
CA ILE A 26 -6.83 10.21 -3.16
C ILE A 26 -8.31 10.52 -3.36
N LYS A 27 -8.60 11.36 -4.35
CA LYS A 27 -9.99 11.60 -4.80
C LYS A 27 -10.45 10.41 -5.64
N LEU A 28 -11.36 9.62 -5.08
CA LEU A 28 -12.03 8.53 -5.80
C LEU A 28 -12.87 9.10 -6.96
N ARG A 29 -12.76 8.50 -8.14
CA ARG A 29 -13.50 8.89 -9.35
C ARG A 29 -14.18 7.67 -9.95
N GLY A 30 -15.36 7.85 -10.54
CA GLY A 30 -16.10 6.77 -11.18
C GLY A 30 -16.78 5.82 -10.19
N ASN A 31 -17.02 4.58 -10.65
CA ASN A 31 -17.66 3.54 -9.86
C ASN A 31 -16.66 2.89 -8.90
N ASN A 32 -16.93 2.98 -7.60
CA ASN A 32 -16.13 2.36 -6.54
C ASN A 32 -16.90 1.24 -5.82
N THR A 33 -17.99 0.77 -6.43
CA THR A 33 -18.76 -0.38 -5.96
C THR A 33 -17.93 -1.63 -6.18
N LEU A 34 -17.82 -2.44 -5.13
CA LEU A 34 -17.12 -3.71 -5.13
C LEU A 34 -18.16 -4.82 -5.05
N VAL A 35 -18.22 -5.67 -6.06
CA VAL A 35 -19.07 -6.86 -6.10
C VAL A 35 -18.23 -8.11 -5.88
N LYS A 36 -18.85 -9.23 -5.55
CA LYS A 36 -18.20 -10.55 -5.46
C LYS A 36 -17.39 -10.85 -6.73
N GLY A 37 -16.18 -11.38 -6.58
CA GLY A 37 -15.22 -11.61 -7.69
C GLY A 37 -14.72 -10.33 -8.39
N GLY A 38 -15.21 -9.16 -8.00
CA GLY A 38 -14.90 -7.88 -8.62
C GLY A 38 -13.62 -7.24 -8.09
N GLU A 39 -13.16 -6.23 -8.82
CA GLU A 39 -12.01 -5.41 -8.47
C GLU A 39 -12.35 -3.92 -8.62
N VAL A 40 -12.00 -3.11 -7.62
CA VAL A 40 -11.94 -1.65 -7.72
C VAL A 40 -10.48 -1.24 -7.79
N GLN A 41 -10.09 -0.64 -8.91
CA GLN A 41 -8.73 -0.13 -9.12
C GLN A 41 -8.72 1.39 -9.12
N VAL A 42 -7.95 1.97 -8.21
CA VAL A 42 -7.76 3.42 -8.06
C VAL A 42 -6.35 3.77 -8.52
N ARG A 43 -6.26 4.54 -9.60
CA ARG A 43 -4.99 5.07 -10.13
C ARG A 43 -4.84 6.53 -9.75
N THR A 44 -3.73 6.90 -9.13
CA THR A 44 -3.43 8.29 -8.77
C THR A 44 -2.03 8.67 -9.18
N TYR A 45 -1.83 9.92 -9.55
CA TYR A 45 -0.50 10.48 -9.77
C TYR A 45 0.00 11.10 -8.47
N ALA A 46 1.09 10.56 -7.93
CA ALA A 46 1.76 11.07 -6.75
C ALA A 46 2.91 12.00 -7.14
N THR A 47 3.02 13.13 -6.44
CA THR A 47 4.13 14.08 -6.61
C THR A 47 5.25 13.86 -5.60
N GLY A 48 5.08 12.96 -4.61
CA GLY A 48 6.03 12.83 -3.50
C GLY A 48 6.17 14.11 -2.68
N CYS A 49 5.14 14.97 -2.65
CA CYS A 49 5.17 16.29 -2.04
C CYS A 49 6.29 17.21 -2.57
N ARG A 50 6.62 17.08 -3.87
CA ARG A 50 7.63 17.90 -4.55
C ARG A 50 7.50 19.40 -4.22
N ALA A 51 8.65 20.04 -3.98
CA ALA A 51 8.79 21.45 -3.63
C ALA A 51 8.21 21.86 -2.25
N MET A 52 7.86 20.89 -1.40
CA MET A 52 7.45 21.13 -0.01
C MET A 52 8.50 20.63 0.99
N LYS A 53 8.39 21.04 2.26
CA LYS A 53 9.24 20.50 3.35
C LYS A 53 9.07 18.98 3.54
N SER A 54 7.94 18.43 3.11
CA SER A 54 7.59 17.01 3.15
C SER A 54 8.00 16.23 1.90
N GLU A 55 8.82 16.82 1.02
CA GLU A 55 9.28 16.17 -0.21
C GLU A 55 10.04 14.87 0.07
N ILE A 56 9.67 13.79 -0.61
CA ILE A 56 10.34 12.49 -0.54
C ILE A 56 10.82 12.11 -1.93
N ASN A 57 12.11 11.78 -2.03
CA ASN A 57 12.74 11.28 -3.25
C ASN A 57 13.23 9.83 -3.08
N PHE A 58 13.41 9.37 -1.84
CA PHE A 58 13.86 8.01 -1.52
C PHE A 58 12.94 7.41 -0.46
N LEU A 59 12.14 6.42 -0.86
CA LEU A 59 11.20 5.75 0.04
C LEU A 59 11.92 4.89 1.09
N GLU A 60 11.31 4.80 2.27
CA GLU A 60 11.64 3.82 3.31
C GLU A 60 10.45 2.88 3.49
N HIS A 61 9.29 3.41 3.89
CA HIS A 61 8.05 2.64 3.96
C HIS A 61 6.87 3.45 3.46
N VAL A 62 5.84 2.74 3.03
CA VAL A 62 4.59 3.31 2.53
C VAL A 62 3.44 2.76 3.34
N GLU A 63 2.57 3.66 3.79
CA GLU A 63 1.31 3.29 4.41
C GLU A 63 0.15 3.56 3.45
N LEU A 64 -0.64 2.53 3.21
CA LEU A 64 -1.91 2.61 2.52
C LEU A 64 -3.03 2.59 3.56
N ILE A 65 -3.81 3.66 3.62
CA ILE A 65 -4.97 3.77 4.50
C ILE A 65 -6.22 3.71 3.63
N VAL A 66 -7.08 2.71 3.87
CA VAL A 66 -8.32 2.53 3.11
C VAL A 66 -9.53 2.42 4.01
N SER A 67 -10.67 2.86 3.50
CA SER A 67 -11.98 2.49 4.03
C SER A 67 -12.77 1.74 2.97
N VAL A 68 -13.22 0.53 3.32
CA VAL A 68 -13.96 -0.37 2.44
C VAL A 68 -15.13 -0.93 3.22
N GLN A 69 -16.34 -0.68 2.76
CA GLN A 69 -17.54 -1.34 3.26
C GLN A 69 -17.70 -2.64 2.49
N TYR A 70 -17.73 -3.78 3.17
CA TYR A 70 -17.97 -5.07 2.53
C TYR A 70 -18.58 -6.06 3.54
N PRO A 71 -19.57 -6.89 3.14
CA PRO A 71 -20.27 -7.78 4.07
C PRO A 71 -19.40 -8.85 4.74
N ARG A 72 -18.30 -9.29 4.10
CA ARG A 72 -17.34 -10.24 4.69
C ARG A 72 -15.91 -9.74 4.52
N ARG A 73 -15.34 -9.20 5.60
CA ARG A 73 -14.01 -8.55 5.57
C ARG A 73 -12.90 -9.50 5.15
N GLY A 74 -12.98 -10.79 5.49
CA GLY A 74 -12.00 -11.81 5.10
C GLY A 74 -11.93 -12.09 3.61
N SER A 75 -12.96 -11.71 2.84
CA SER A 75 -13.00 -11.84 1.38
C SER A 75 -12.24 -10.73 0.66
N LEU A 76 -11.72 -9.73 1.39
CA LEU A 76 -11.03 -8.60 0.78
C LEU A 76 -9.53 -8.87 0.65
N SER A 77 -9.01 -8.59 -0.55
CA SER A 77 -7.58 -8.47 -0.82
C SER A 77 -7.24 -7.06 -1.27
N VAL A 78 -6.11 -6.53 -0.82
CA VAL A 78 -5.66 -5.17 -1.14
C VAL A 78 -4.22 -5.21 -1.63
N TYR A 79 -3.98 -4.59 -2.78
CA TYR A 79 -2.65 -4.48 -3.38
C TYR A 79 -2.30 -3.02 -3.63
N LEU A 80 -1.01 -2.71 -3.50
CA LEU A 80 -0.43 -1.42 -3.84
C LEU A 80 0.69 -1.64 -4.86
N THR A 81 0.66 -0.92 -5.98
CA THR A 81 1.74 -0.93 -6.97
C THR A 81 2.39 0.45 -7.03
N SER A 82 3.71 0.49 -6.87
CA SER A 82 4.50 1.72 -6.96
C SER A 82 4.70 2.18 -8.42
N PRO A 83 5.13 3.43 -8.65
CA PRO A 83 5.47 3.92 -9.98
C PRO A 83 6.56 3.11 -10.68
N SER A 84 7.47 2.50 -9.93
CA SER A 84 8.54 1.63 -10.47
C SER A 84 8.05 0.21 -10.82
N GLY A 85 6.77 -0.10 -10.55
CA GLY A 85 6.16 -1.40 -10.85
C GLY A 85 6.20 -2.41 -9.69
N THR A 86 6.72 -2.04 -8.52
CA THR A 86 6.76 -2.93 -7.36
C THR A 86 5.37 -3.12 -6.78
N ARG A 87 4.86 -4.35 -6.86
CA ARG A 87 3.56 -4.74 -6.30
C ARG A 87 3.73 -5.29 -4.87
N SER A 88 3.04 -4.69 -3.92
CA SER A 88 2.94 -5.13 -2.53
C SER A 88 1.55 -5.68 -2.26
N THR A 89 1.46 -6.87 -1.66
CA THR A 89 0.22 -7.29 -1.02
C THR A 89 0.09 -6.62 0.33
N MET A 90 -0.94 -5.80 0.49
CA MET A 90 -1.21 -5.03 1.71
C MET A 90 -2.14 -5.79 2.66
N LEU A 91 -3.07 -6.55 2.08
CA LEU A 91 -4.00 -7.46 2.77
C LEU A 91 -4.25 -8.65 1.86
N GLU A 92 -4.07 -9.86 2.39
CA GLU A 92 -4.50 -11.11 1.74
C GLU A 92 -5.87 -11.54 2.26
N GLU A 93 -6.49 -12.45 1.54
CA GLU A 93 -7.72 -13.13 1.96
C GLU A 93 -7.50 -13.87 3.29
N ARG A 94 -8.54 -13.86 4.12
CA ARG A 94 -8.54 -14.50 5.42
C ARG A 94 -9.85 -15.26 5.58
N PHE A 95 -9.89 -16.51 5.14
CA PHE A 95 -11.10 -17.35 5.07
C PHE A 95 -11.93 -17.40 6.36
N LYS A 96 -11.25 -17.36 7.51
CA LYS A 96 -11.88 -17.39 8.85
C LYS A 96 -12.40 -16.04 9.33
N ASP A 97 -12.15 -14.94 8.62
CA ASP A 97 -12.61 -13.61 9.00
C ASP A 97 -13.98 -13.30 8.39
N SER A 98 -15.04 -13.66 9.12
CA SER A 98 -16.43 -13.42 8.75
C SER A 98 -16.97 -12.06 9.20
N ALA A 99 -16.11 -11.13 9.67
CA ALA A 99 -16.57 -9.86 10.20
C ALA A 99 -17.24 -8.98 9.12
N THR A 100 -18.37 -8.36 9.46
CA THR A 100 -19.16 -7.48 8.59
C THR A 100 -18.75 -6.02 8.65
N SER A 101 -17.73 -5.69 9.45
CA SER A 101 -17.31 -4.32 9.72
C SER A 101 -16.54 -3.66 8.57
N GLY A 102 -16.12 -4.44 7.56
CA GLY A 102 -15.26 -3.99 6.49
C GLY A 102 -13.89 -3.49 6.98
N LEU A 103 -13.25 -2.62 6.20
CA LEU A 103 -12.06 -1.88 6.59
C LEU A 103 -12.45 -0.44 6.93
N LYS A 104 -12.10 0.04 8.13
CA LYS A 104 -12.41 1.39 8.58
C LYS A 104 -11.12 2.14 8.83
N SER A 105 -10.76 3.07 7.95
CA SER A 105 -9.49 3.83 8.02
C SER A 105 -8.30 2.91 8.34
N TRP A 106 -8.25 1.75 7.70
CA TRP A 106 -7.34 0.68 8.03
C TRP A 106 -5.97 0.96 7.39
N ALA A 107 -4.95 1.12 8.23
CA ALA A 107 -3.58 1.37 7.79
C ALA A 107 -2.81 0.07 7.58
N MET A 108 -2.26 -0.12 6.38
CA MET A 108 -1.37 -1.22 6.02
C MET A 108 -0.03 -0.64 5.57
N THR A 109 1.07 -1.30 5.89
CA THR A 109 2.42 -0.81 5.59
C THR A 109 3.16 -1.78 4.68
N THR A 110 3.96 -1.25 3.76
CA THR A 110 4.92 -2.03 2.97
C THR A 110 6.30 -1.39 3.02
N VAL A 111 7.33 -2.25 2.98
CA VAL A 111 8.75 -1.90 2.81
C VAL A 111 9.31 -2.40 1.48
N HIS A 112 8.47 -2.97 0.60
CA HIS A 112 8.95 -3.55 -0.66
C HIS A 112 9.48 -2.48 -1.62
N CYS A 113 9.00 -1.23 -1.48
CA CYS A 113 9.39 -0.10 -2.33
C CYS A 113 10.57 0.70 -1.76
N TRP A 114 11.35 0.12 -0.84
CA TRP A 114 12.46 0.82 -0.18
C TRP A 114 13.50 1.31 -1.19
N GLY A 115 13.86 2.58 -1.13
CA GLY A 115 14.82 3.23 -2.02
C GLY A 115 14.22 3.77 -3.33
N GLU A 116 12.97 3.42 -3.67
CA GLU A 116 12.34 3.89 -4.89
C GLU A 116 11.99 5.39 -4.85
N HIS A 117 11.93 5.99 -6.03
CA HIS A 117 11.44 7.35 -6.21
C HIS A 117 9.90 7.36 -6.29
N PRO A 118 9.18 8.10 -5.42
CA PRO A 118 7.72 7.95 -5.29
C PRO A 118 6.90 8.70 -6.35
N LEU A 119 7.52 9.54 -7.17
CA LEU A 119 6.83 10.33 -8.19
C LEU A 119 6.36 9.44 -9.34
N GLY A 120 5.07 9.55 -9.67
CA GLY A 120 4.46 8.82 -10.78
C GLY A 120 3.13 8.20 -10.40
N ILE A 121 2.70 7.20 -11.17
CA ILE A 121 1.38 6.58 -11.00
C ILE A 121 1.45 5.49 -9.93
N TRP A 122 0.66 5.65 -8.87
CA TRP A 122 0.37 4.59 -7.91
C TRP A 122 -0.95 3.92 -8.25
N ILE A 123 -1.01 2.61 -8.05
CA ILE A 123 -2.22 1.82 -8.30
C ILE A 123 -2.60 1.10 -7.01
N VAL A 124 -3.81 1.38 -6.52
CA VAL A 124 -4.43 0.65 -5.40
C VAL A 124 -5.51 -0.24 -5.98
N SER A 125 -5.43 -1.54 -5.71
CA SER A 125 -6.42 -2.53 -6.13
C SER A 125 -7.09 -3.14 -4.91
N VAL A 126 -8.40 -3.04 -4.81
CA VAL A 126 -9.21 -3.73 -3.80
C VAL A 126 -10.04 -4.79 -4.52
N LYS A 127 -9.85 -6.05 -4.15
CA LYS A 127 -10.55 -7.21 -4.72
C LYS A 127 -11.46 -7.85 -3.69
N ALA A 128 -12.57 -8.39 -4.17
CA ALA A 128 -13.39 -9.32 -3.40
C ALA A 128 -13.24 -10.72 -3.98
N ARG A 129 -13.01 -11.70 -3.10
CA ARG A 129 -12.96 -13.14 -3.41
C ARG A 129 -14.17 -13.58 -4.26
N GLU A 130 -13.91 -14.42 -5.25
CA GLU A 130 -14.94 -15.18 -5.97
C GLU A 130 -15.29 -16.45 -5.18
N LYS A 131 -16.50 -17.00 -5.36
CA LYS A 131 -16.84 -18.29 -4.75
C LYS A 131 -16.07 -19.39 -5.48
N GLU A 132 -15.22 -20.12 -4.77
CA GLU A 132 -14.44 -21.23 -5.35
C GLU A 132 -15.19 -22.57 -5.22
N ASP A 133 -15.88 -22.80 -4.10
CA ASP A 133 -16.54 -24.09 -3.82
C ASP A 133 -18.06 -23.96 -3.83
N GLU A 134 -18.77 -24.88 -4.50
CA GLU A 134 -20.24 -24.90 -4.57
C GLU A 134 -20.91 -24.99 -3.20
N GLU A 135 -20.26 -25.67 -2.24
CA GLU A 135 -20.72 -25.87 -0.86
C GLU A 135 -20.55 -24.64 0.05
N GLU A 136 -19.76 -23.63 -0.36
CA GLU A 136 -19.64 -22.39 0.42
C GLU A 136 -20.95 -21.60 0.35
N GLU A 137 -21.43 -21.07 1.49
CA GLU A 137 -22.67 -20.28 1.56
C GLU A 137 -22.72 -19.26 0.42
N ASP A 138 -23.82 -19.27 -0.34
CA ASP A 138 -23.89 -18.48 -1.55
C ASP A 138 -24.22 -17.02 -1.24
N TYR A 139 -23.16 -16.23 -1.12
CA TYR A 139 -23.25 -14.80 -0.91
C TYR A 139 -23.23 -14.02 -2.24
N THR A 140 -24.06 -14.40 -3.23
CA THR A 140 -24.15 -13.71 -4.53
C THR A 140 -24.40 -12.21 -4.42
N ASP A 141 -25.04 -11.79 -3.33
CA ASP A 141 -25.56 -10.44 -3.16
C ASP A 141 -24.58 -9.50 -2.44
N PHE A 142 -23.32 -9.93 -2.25
CA PHE A 142 -22.32 -9.11 -1.58
C PHE A 142 -21.87 -7.94 -2.45
N VAL A 143 -22.51 -6.80 -2.17
CA VAL A 143 -22.18 -5.49 -2.70
C VAL A 143 -21.55 -4.65 -1.58
N GLY A 144 -20.40 -4.07 -1.88
CA GLY A 144 -19.73 -3.13 -1.01
C GLY A 144 -19.16 -1.95 -1.79
N LYS A 145 -18.34 -1.14 -1.13
CA LYS A 145 -17.82 0.10 -1.70
C LYS A 145 -16.49 0.50 -1.08
N VAL A 146 -15.56 0.94 -1.91
CA VAL A 146 -14.37 1.66 -1.46
C VAL A 146 -14.77 3.12 -1.23
N THR A 147 -14.63 3.59 0.02
CA THR A 147 -15.12 4.93 0.44
C THR A 147 -14.01 5.95 0.61
N SER A 148 -12.80 5.51 0.98
CA SER A 148 -11.63 6.39 1.04
C SER A 148 -10.33 5.64 0.79
N VAL A 149 -9.37 6.34 0.20
CA VAL A 149 -8.00 5.86 -0.01
C VAL A 149 -7.03 7.01 0.25
N MET A 150 -5.99 6.76 1.02
CA MET A 150 -4.91 7.69 1.30
C MET A 150 -3.58 6.94 1.27
N ILE A 151 -2.58 7.55 0.63
CA ILE A 151 -1.20 7.06 0.64
C ILE A 151 -0.39 8.00 1.52
N ARG A 152 0.33 7.44 2.49
CA ARG A 152 1.30 8.16 3.31
C ARG A 152 2.69 7.59 3.04
N LEU A 153 3.55 8.42 2.48
CA LEU A 153 4.91 8.07 2.12
C LEU A 153 5.86 8.50 3.24
N HIS A 154 6.83 7.66 3.55
CA HIS A 154 7.92 7.99 4.48
C HIS A 154 9.26 7.76 3.80
N GLY A 155 10.19 8.64 4.10
CA GLY A 155 11.55 8.51 3.62
C GLY A 155 12.29 9.82 3.69
N THR A 156 13.25 9.99 2.79
CA THR A 156 14.17 11.12 2.80
C THR A 156 14.07 11.93 1.51
N ARG A 157 14.27 13.24 1.64
CA ARG A 157 14.41 14.14 0.49
C ARG A 157 15.77 13.97 -0.16
N THR A 158 16.80 13.91 0.67
CA THR A 158 18.21 13.84 0.27
C THR A 158 18.64 12.39 0.17
N MET A 159 19.49 12.06 -0.81
CA MET A 159 20.00 10.71 -1.00
C MET A 159 20.79 10.21 0.22
N PRO A 160 20.40 9.09 0.85
CA PRO A 160 21.23 8.40 1.83
C PRO A 160 22.61 8.04 1.30
N PHE A 161 23.64 8.13 2.15
CA PHE A 161 25.03 7.89 1.74
C PHE A 161 25.25 6.53 1.08
N HIS A 162 24.59 5.49 1.59
CA HIS A 162 24.76 4.13 1.11
C HIS A 162 24.14 3.87 -0.28
N TYR A 163 23.30 4.76 -0.82
CA TYR A 163 22.78 4.64 -2.19
C TYR A 163 23.74 5.18 -3.25
N ARG A 164 24.77 5.95 -2.87
CA ARG A 164 25.69 6.59 -3.82
C ARG A 164 26.50 5.61 -4.67
N TYR A 165 26.67 4.38 -4.19
CA TYR A 165 27.51 3.37 -4.84
C TYR A 165 26.71 2.26 -5.53
N GLY A 166 25.38 2.44 -5.65
CA GLY A 166 24.48 1.40 -6.15
C GLY A 166 24.28 0.24 -5.16
N PRO A 167 23.38 -0.71 -5.48
CA PRO A 167 23.23 -1.96 -4.76
C PRO A 167 24.46 -2.89 -4.90
#